data_AF-A0A4R4VIX5-F1
#
_entry.id   AF-A0A4R4VIX5-F1
#
_cell.length_a   1.000
_cell.length_b   1.000
_cell.length_c   1.000
_cell.angle_alpha   90.00
_cell.angle_beta   90.00
_cell.angle_gamma   90.00
#
_symmetry.space_group_name_H-M   'P 1'
#
loop_
_entity.id
_entity.type
_entity.pdbx_description
1 polymer ?
#
loop_
_entity_poly.entity_id
_entity_poly.type
_entity_poly.pdbx_seq_one_letter_code
_entity_poly.pdbx_strand_id
1 'polypeptide(L)'
;MLRVGLTGGIGSGKSTVARRLAELGAVVIDADALSREVVEPGSAGLAELVERFGEAILDESGALNRPALAATAFADEQSRLDLNAIVHPKVAELTAKRMAEAPADSVLVHDIPLLVEAGYSPHYHLVIVVDADEDVRVRRLIERGLAEHDARARIAAQATDEQRREAADVWLDNAGSVEDLLTSVDELWRDRLVPFEQNMRHRRRAQPMPPKLVDRDPEWAAQARRLIARVERAAGQRAVRVDHVGSTSVPITAKDVIDLQLTVRTLADADALAEPLSDAGFPVVPGSDHDHSHDFAPEPEQWAKRLHAAADPGRHVNLHVRVEGTAAWRVALLFPDWLRADPQAREDYLATKRQAAEAHADDQDHEGYAEAKEPWFAANLPRAMTWADATHWTP
;
A
#
# COMPACT_ATOMS: atom_id res chain seq x y z
N MET A 1 4.19 15.58 0.50
CA MET A 1 5.01 14.75 1.40
C MET A 1 4.72 13.27 1.19
N LEU A 2 5.76 12.44 1.15
CA LEU A 2 5.64 10.99 1.11
C LEU A 2 5.46 10.46 2.54
N ARG A 3 4.37 9.73 2.79
CA ARG A 3 4.10 9.01 4.05
C ARG A 3 4.47 7.54 3.93
N VAL A 4 5.34 7.08 4.81
CA VAL A 4 5.86 5.71 4.91
C VAL A 4 5.50 5.13 6.27
N GLY A 5 4.88 3.96 6.29
CA GLY A 5 4.65 3.22 7.53
C GLY A 5 5.87 2.35 7.81
N LEU A 6 6.40 2.39 9.04
CA LEU A 6 7.48 1.53 9.49
C LEU A 6 6.96 0.65 10.63
N THR A 7 7.08 -0.66 10.45
CA THR A 7 6.64 -1.63 11.45
C THR A 7 7.56 -2.84 11.46
N GLY A 8 7.30 -3.77 12.36
CA GLY A 8 8.13 -4.96 12.56
C GLY A 8 7.86 -5.60 13.92
N GLY A 9 8.04 -6.91 13.98
CA GLY A 9 7.83 -7.65 15.22
C GLY A 9 8.77 -7.19 16.34
N ILE A 10 8.39 -7.41 17.59
CA ILE A 10 9.24 -7.09 18.74
C ILE A 10 10.60 -7.80 18.60
N GLY A 11 11.71 -7.07 18.77
CA GLY A 11 13.07 -7.60 18.58
C GLY A 11 13.59 -7.62 17.12
N SER A 12 12.78 -7.19 16.14
CA SER A 12 13.16 -7.17 14.70
C SER A 12 14.25 -6.18 14.33
N GLY A 13 14.47 -5.11 15.12
CA GLY A 13 15.43 -4.05 14.78
C GLY A 13 14.82 -2.82 14.11
N LYS A 14 13.48 -2.67 14.15
CA LYS A 14 12.74 -1.48 13.69
C LYS A 14 13.37 -0.13 14.09
N SER A 15 13.77 0.04 15.35
CA SER A 15 14.40 1.28 15.84
C SER A 15 15.75 1.57 15.18
N THR A 16 16.50 0.54 14.75
CA THR A 16 17.74 0.71 13.98
C THR A 16 17.44 1.30 12.60
N VAL A 17 16.41 0.77 11.92
CA VAL A 17 15.94 1.29 10.63
C VAL A 17 15.40 2.71 10.76
N ALA A 18 14.56 2.97 11.76
CA ALA A 18 14.01 4.31 12.03
C ALA A 18 15.13 5.35 12.22
N ARG A 19 16.14 5.03 13.05
CA ARG A 19 17.29 5.89 13.26
C ARG A 19 18.07 6.13 11.98
N ARG A 20 18.32 5.08 11.19
CA ARG A 20 19.06 5.23 9.93
C ARG A 20 18.31 6.11 8.93
N LEU A 21 17.00 5.94 8.79
CA LEU A 21 16.17 6.80 7.95
C LEU A 21 16.21 8.27 8.41
N ALA A 22 16.20 8.52 9.72
CA ALA A 22 16.37 9.87 10.27
C ALA A 22 17.75 10.47 9.92
N GLU A 23 18.83 9.69 10.04
CA GLU A 23 20.19 10.11 9.64
C GLU A 23 20.28 10.47 8.15
N LEU A 24 19.47 9.83 7.30
CA LEU A 24 19.38 10.09 5.86
C LEU A 24 18.48 11.29 5.50
N GLY A 25 17.75 11.85 6.48
CA GLY A 25 16.91 13.04 6.32
C GLY A 25 15.40 12.81 6.41
N ALA A 26 14.94 11.59 6.77
CA ALA A 26 13.53 11.35 7.02
C ALA A 26 13.04 12.07 8.30
N VAL A 27 11.79 12.54 8.28
CA VAL A 27 11.10 12.99 9.49
C VAL A 27 10.42 11.78 10.11
N VAL A 28 10.95 11.29 11.23
CA VAL A 28 10.41 10.12 11.93
C VAL A 28 9.42 10.55 13.00
N ILE A 29 8.20 10.02 12.92
CA ILE A 29 7.16 10.17 13.93
C ILE A 29 7.01 8.82 14.64
N ASP A 30 7.48 8.74 15.89
CA ASP A 30 7.39 7.55 16.73
C ASP A 30 6.07 7.55 17.52
N ALA A 31 5.17 6.62 17.18
CA ALA A 31 3.86 6.52 17.83
C ALA A 31 3.95 6.17 19.32
N ASP A 32 4.95 5.40 19.74
CA ASP A 32 5.18 5.13 21.17
C ASP A 32 5.62 6.41 21.87
N ALA A 33 6.54 7.18 21.27
CA ALA A 33 6.97 8.46 21.84
C ALA A 33 5.81 9.45 21.97
N LEU A 34 4.97 9.58 20.93
CA LEU A 34 3.77 10.44 21.00
C LEU A 34 2.79 9.97 22.08
N SER A 35 2.59 8.66 22.23
CA SER A 35 1.75 8.09 23.30
C SER A 35 2.31 8.38 24.70
N ARG A 36 3.61 8.67 24.83
CA ARG A 36 4.19 9.14 26.10
C ARG A 36 3.98 10.64 26.28
N GLU A 37 4.20 11.44 25.23
CA GLU A 37 4.08 12.90 25.24
C GLU A 37 2.66 13.37 25.62
N VAL A 38 1.62 12.73 25.07
CA VAL A 38 0.22 13.14 25.31
C VAL A 38 -0.27 12.91 26.75
N VAL A 39 0.52 12.22 27.58
CA VAL A 39 0.24 11.93 29.00
C VAL A 39 1.36 12.44 29.93
N GLU A 40 2.20 13.35 29.46
CA GLU A 40 3.19 14.02 30.32
C GLU A 40 2.52 14.91 31.37
N PRO A 41 3.21 15.21 32.50
CA PRO A 41 2.71 16.15 33.50
C PRO A 41 2.22 17.47 32.89
N GLY A 42 1.00 17.87 33.23
CA GLY A 42 0.37 19.10 32.71
C GLY A 42 -0.35 18.93 31.36
N SER A 43 -0.32 17.75 30.74
CA SER A 43 -1.09 17.48 29.53
C SER A 43 -2.58 17.24 29.81
N ALA A 44 -3.43 17.53 28.82
CA ALA A 44 -4.85 17.19 28.89
C ALA A 44 -5.09 15.67 28.95
N GLY A 45 -4.22 14.86 28.34
CA GLY A 45 -4.32 13.40 28.40
C GLY A 45 -4.10 12.85 29.79
N LEU A 46 -3.12 13.36 30.53
CA LEU A 46 -2.91 12.94 31.92
C LEU A 46 -4.10 13.32 32.80
N ALA A 47 -4.66 14.52 32.62
CA ALA A 47 -5.81 14.98 33.40
C ALA A 47 -7.05 14.08 33.19
N GLU A 48 -7.39 13.75 31.94
CA GLU A 48 -8.51 12.86 31.62
C GLU A 48 -8.29 11.43 32.13
N LEU A 49 -7.04 10.93 32.09
CA LEU A 49 -6.71 9.63 32.68
C LEU A 49 -6.87 9.62 34.19
N VAL A 50 -6.45 10.68 34.89
CA VAL A 50 -6.64 10.80 36.34
C VAL A 50 -8.12 10.90 36.70
N GLU A 51 -8.92 11.62 35.90
CA GLU A 51 -10.37 11.67 36.09
C GLU A 51 -11.02 10.28 35.97
N ARG A 52 -10.58 9.46 35.00
CA ARG A 52 -11.14 8.14 34.74
C ARG A 52 -10.62 7.03 35.67
N PHE A 53 -9.33 7.03 35.98
CA PHE A 53 -8.66 5.92 36.69
C PHE A 53 -8.22 6.29 38.11
N GLY A 54 -8.40 7.55 38.52
CA GLY A 54 -8.05 8.07 39.83
C GLY A 54 -6.56 8.40 39.98
N GLU A 55 -6.21 9.11 41.05
CA GLU A 55 -4.84 9.57 41.32
C GLU A 55 -3.83 8.44 41.58
N ALA A 56 -4.30 7.21 41.80
CA ALA A 56 -3.44 6.03 42.00
C ALA A 56 -2.56 5.69 40.78
N ILE A 57 -2.87 6.26 39.61
CA ILE A 57 -2.04 6.13 38.40
C ILE A 57 -0.86 7.10 38.37
N LEU A 58 -0.70 7.97 39.38
CA LEU A 58 0.39 8.93 39.46
C LEU A 58 1.52 8.42 40.37
N ASP A 59 2.75 8.84 40.09
CA ASP A 59 3.88 8.72 41.01
C ASP A 59 3.99 9.95 41.93
N GLU A 60 4.98 9.93 42.84
CA GLU A 60 5.21 11.00 43.82
C GLU A 60 5.52 12.37 43.19
N SER A 61 5.93 12.40 41.92
CA SER A 61 6.22 13.63 41.17
C SER A 61 5.00 14.18 40.41
N GLY A 62 3.87 13.45 40.44
CA GLY A 62 2.68 13.77 39.65
C GLY A 62 2.78 13.32 38.18
N ALA A 63 3.77 12.48 37.85
CA ALA A 63 3.89 11.86 36.53
C ALA A 63 3.16 10.52 36.48
N LEU A 64 2.88 10.03 35.26
CA LEU A 64 2.14 8.80 35.06
C LEU A 64 2.96 7.56 35.50
N ASN A 65 2.47 6.86 36.52
CA ASN A 65 2.91 5.52 36.89
C ASN A 65 2.31 4.48 35.91
N ARG A 66 3.05 4.18 34.85
CA ARG A 66 2.62 3.25 33.79
C ARG A 66 2.27 1.85 34.30
N PRO A 67 3.03 1.21 35.21
CA PRO A 67 2.61 -0.04 35.83
C PRO A 67 1.24 0.04 36.53
N ALA A 68 0.98 1.12 37.29
CA ALA A 68 -0.30 1.31 37.96
C ALA A 68 -1.46 1.54 36.98
N LEU A 69 -1.23 2.34 35.92
CA LEU A 69 -2.21 2.49 34.85
C LEU A 69 -2.45 1.16 34.14
N ALA A 70 -1.41 0.38 33.83
CA ALA A 70 -1.57 -0.90 33.15
C ALA A 70 -2.38 -1.90 34.01
N ALA A 71 -2.12 -1.95 35.31
CA ALA A 71 -2.84 -2.83 36.23
C ALA A 71 -4.35 -2.50 36.30
N THR A 72 -4.73 -1.23 36.13
CA THR A 72 -6.13 -0.78 36.17
C THR A 72 -6.78 -0.81 34.79
N ALA A 73 -6.11 -0.28 33.77
CA ALA A 73 -6.64 -0.18 32.41
C ALA A 73 -6.76 -1.52 31.68
N PHE A 74 -5.95 -2.53 32.04
CA PHE A 74 -6.03 -3.87 31.45
C PHE A 74 -6.71 -4.90 32.36
N ALA A 75 -7.38 -4.46 33.44
CA ALA A 75 -8.14 -5.34 34.32
C ALA A 75 -9.42 -5.89 33.66
N ASP A 76 -10.03 -5.10 32.77
CA ASP A 76 -11.26 -5.44 32.06
C ASP A 76 -11.33 -4.75 30.69
N GLU A 77 -12.26 -5.20 29.85
CA GLU A 77 -12.42 -4.69 28.48
C GLU A 77 -12.87 -3.23 28.45
N GLN A 78 -13.77 -2.81 29.32
CA GLN A 78 -14.29 -1.44 29.34
C GLN A 78 -13.20 -0.44 29.73
N SER A 79 -12.41 -0.77 30.75
CA SER A 79 -11.25 0.03 31.17
C SER A 79 -10.23 0.19 30.05
N ARG A 80 -10.01 -0.86 29.25
CA ARG A 80 -9.12 -0.80 28.07
C ARG A 80 -9.69 0.10 26.97
N LEU A 81 -11.00 0.01 26.73
CA LEU A 81 -11.68 0.88 25.77
C LEU A 81 -11.63 2.35 26.19
N ASP A 82 -11.80 2.64 27.48
CA ASP A 82 -11.75 3.99 28.01
C ASP A 82 -10.35 4.59 27.91
N LEU A 83 -9.30 3.81 28.23
CA LEU A 83 -7.91 4.22 28.01
C LEU A 83 -7.68 4.60 26.53
N ASN A 84 -8.10 3.72 25.62
CA ASN A 84 -7.93 3.95 24.18
C ASN A 84 -8.71 5.18 23.70
N ALA A 85 -9.93 5.39 24.19
CA ALA A 85 -10.77 6.53 23.84
C ALA A 85 -10.17 7.88 24.28
N ILE A 86 -9.42 7.90 25.39
CA ILE A 86 -8.71 9.09 25.88
C ILE A 86 -7.41 9.32 25.09
N VAL A 87 -6.60 8.26 24.91
CA VAL A 87 -5.24 8.40 24.35
C VAL A 87 -5.24 8.53 22.83
N HIS A 88 -6.00 7.71 22.11
CA HIS A 88 -5.92 7.65 20.64
C HIS A 88 -6.23 8.98 19.95
N PRO A 89 -7.29 9.74 20.31
CA PRO A 89 -7.56 11.04 19.68
C PRO A 89 -6.43 12.04 19.88
N LYS A 90 -5.80 12.05 21.07
CA LYS A 90 -4.69 12.97 21.40
C LYS A 90 -3.43 12.60 20.62
N VAL A 91 -3.12 11.31 20.48
CA VAL A 91 -2.02 10.84 19.63
C VAL A 91 -2.27 11.20 18.16
N ALA A 92 -3.50 11.06 17.67
CA ALA A 92 -3.86 11.44 16.31
C ALA A 92 -3.72 12.96 16.06
N GLU A 93 -4.19 13.80 16.99
CA GLU A 93 -4.03 15.26 16.93
C GLU A 93 -2.55 15.67 16.91
N LEU A 94 -1.76 15.11 17.83
CA LEU A 94 -0.33 15.39 17.89
C LEU A 94 0.40 14.89 16.63
N THR A 95 0.03 13.71 16.12
CA THR A 95 0.56 13.20 14.84
C THR A 95 0.26 14.17 13.70
N ALA A 96 -0.99 14.63 13.58
CA ALA A 96 -1.38 15.59 12.55
C ALA A 96 -0.61 16.92 12.67
N LYS A 97 -0.37 17.40 13.90
CA LYS A 97 0.45 18.58 14.16
C LYS A 97 1.90 18.36 13.70
N ARG A 98 2.54 17.25 14.07
CA ARG A 98 3.92 16.91 13.65
C ARG A 98 4.04 16.80 12.13
N MET A 99 3.03 16.22 11.48
CA MET A 99 2.98 16.15 10.02
C MET A 99 2.85 17.54 9.39
N ALA A 100 2.05 18.44 9.97
CA ALA A 100 1.89 19.81 9.46
C ALA A 100 3.14 20.68 9.67
N GLU A 101 3.95 20.38 10.69
CA GLU A 101 5.23 21.06 10.98
C GLU A 101 6.38 20.57 10.06
N ALA A 102 6.23 19.41 9.43
CA ALA A 102 7.27 18.84 8.57
C ALA A 102 7.43 19.63 7.26
N PRO A 103 8.66 19.78 6.74
CA PRO A 103 8.89 20.36 5.41
C PRO A 103 8.08 19.65 4.32
N ALA A 104 7.58 20.39 3.33
CA ALA A 104 6.69 19.86 2.30
C ALA A 104 7.32 18.75 1.42
N ASP A 105 8.66 18.72 1.35
CA ASP A 105 9.49 17.76 0.65
C ASP A 105 10.03 16.63 1.54
N SER A 106 9.44 16.44 2.72
CA SER A 106 9.82 15.37 3.65
C SER A 106 9.33 13.99 3.21
N VAL A 107 10.18 13.00 3.44
CA VAL A 107 9.75 11.61 3.66
C VAL A 107 9.38 11.46 5.14
N LEU A 108 8.09 11.38 5.42
CA LEU A 108 7.50 11.17 6.74
C LEU A 108 7.44 9.67 7.04
N VAL A 109 8.21 9.20 8.01
CA VAL A 109 8.23 7.81 8.45
C VAL A 109 7.47 7.70 9.76
N HIS A 110 6.34 7.00 9.77
CA HIS A 110 5.58 6.73 10.98
C HIS A 110 6.02 5.38 11.53
N ASP A 111 6.75 5.41 12.65
CA ASP A 111 7.11 4.19 13.37
C ASP A 111 5.91 3.76 14.24
N ILE A 112 5.23 2.68 13.81
CA ILE A 112 4.03 2.13 14.44
C ILE A 112 4.21 0.62 14.66
N PRO A 113 4.45 0.18 15.91
CA PRO A 113 4.62 -1.24 16.23
C PRO A 113 3.43 -2.12 15.84
N LEU A 114 2.19 -1.61 15.96
CA LEU A 114 0.95 -2.34 15.72
C LEU A 114 0.25 -1.95 14.40
N LEU A 115 1.03 -1.53 13.39
CA LEU A 115 0.50 -1.03 12.12
C LEU A 115 -0.38 -2.06 11.41
N VAL A 116 0.08 -3.32 11.40
CA VAL A 116 -0.59 -4.43 10.72
C VAL A 116 -1.85 -4.84 11.49
N GLU A 117 -1.72 -5.00 12.81
CA GLU A 117 -2.80 -5.36 13.72
C GLU A 117 -3.93 -4.32 13.70
N ALA A 118 -3.60 -3.04 13.55
CA ALA A 118 -4.56 -1.96 13.45
C ALA A 118 -5.15 -1.77 12.04
N GLY A 119 -4.68 -2.51 11.03
CA GLY A 119 -5.14 -2.35 9.64
C GLY A 119 -4.80 -0.99 9.04
N TYR A 120 -3.70 -0.36 9.50
CA TYR A 120 -3.35 1.01 9.09
C TYR A 120 -2.57 1.09 7.78
N SER A 121 -2.14 -0.03 7.19
CA SER A 121 -1.38 -0.06 5.93
C SER A 121 -1.95 0.83 4.81
N PRO A 122 -3.28 0.88 4.55
CA PRO A 122 -3.84 1.74 3.49
C PRO A 122 -3.70 3.25 3.71
N HIS A 123 -3.27 3.69 4.90
CA HIS A 123 -3.00 5.10 5.21
C HIS A 123 -1.64 5.59 4.67
N TYR A 124 -0.79 4.66 4.26
CA TYR A 124 0.57 4.92 3.83
C TYR A 124 0.73 4.66 2.33
N HIS A 125 1.65 5.39 1.70
CA HIS A 125 1.99 5.15 0.30
C HIS A 125 2.94 3.95 0.15
N LEU A 126 3.66 3.62 1.22
CA LEU A 126 4.60 2.52 1.29
C LEU A 126 4.69 2.03 2.75
N VAL A 127 4.62 0.72 2.97
CA VAL A 127 4.86 0.09 4.28
C VAL A 127 6.17 -0.69 4.25
N ILE A 128 7.09 -0.32 5.13
CA ILE A 128 8.33 -1.04 5.42
C ILE A 128 8.08 -1.94 6.62
N VAL A 129 8.32 -3.24 6.44
CA VAL A 129 8.35 -4.21 7.53
C VAL A 129 9.79 -4.64 7.75
N VAL A 130 10.26 -4.49 8.99
CA VAL A 130 11.54 -5.05 9.45
C VAL A 130 11.26 -6.37 10.13
N ASP A 131 11.96 -7.42 9.72
CA ASP A 131 11.79 -8.74 10.31
C ASP A 131 13.13 -9.42 10.60
N ALA A 132 13.09 -10.46 11.42
CA ALA A 132 14.20 -11.36 11.70
C ALA A 132 13.64 -12.66 12.24
N ASP A 133 14.37 -13.77 12.06
CA ASP A 133 13.97 -15.07 12.59
C ASP A 133 13.56 -15.00 14.07
N GLU A 134 12.53 -15.76 14.46
CA GLU A 134 11.98 -15.74 15.82
C GLU A 134 13.08 -15.96 16.88
N ASP A 135 13.97 -16.94 16.67
CA ASP A 135 15.05 -17.24 17.63
C ASP A 135 16.05 -16.08 17.75
N VAL A 136 16.27 -15.31 16.69
CA VAL A 136 17.09 -14.09 16.72
C VAL A 136 16.37 -13.01 17.52
N ARG A 137 15.06 -12.82 17.31
CA ARG A 137 14.24 -11.86 18.06
C ARG A 137 14.18 -12.19 19.54
N VAL A 138 13.98 -13.46 19.90
CA VAL A 138 13.97 -13.96 21.28
C VAL A 138 15.32 -13.67 21.94
N ARG A 139 16.44 -14.01 21.29
CA ARG A 139 17.79 -13.74 21.82
C ARG A 139 18.01 -12.26 22.09
N ARG A 140 17.66 -11.40 21.14
CA ARG A 140 17.76 -9.93 21.29
C ARG A 140 16.90 -9.41 22.44
N LEU A 141 15.76 -10.03 22.74
CA LEU A 141 14.91 -9.64 23.87
C LEU A 141 15.44 -10.12 25.20
N ILE A 142 16.05 -11.30 25.26
CA ILE A 142 16.75 -11.80 26.45
C ILE A 142 17.94 -10.90 26.79
N GLU A 143 18.72 -10.50 25.79
CA GLU A 143 19.83 -9.53 25.96
C GLU A 143 19.34 -8.16 26.48
N ARG A 144 18.08 -7.81 26.22
CA ARG A 144 17.41 -6.61 26.75
C ARG A 144 16.76 -6.83 28.13
N GLY A 145 16.97 -7.99 28.75
CA GLY A 145 16.55 -8.29 30.11
C GLY A 145 15.19 -8.97 30.24
N LEU A 146 14.56 -9.44 29.16
CA LEU A 146 13.32 -10.23 29.26
C LEU A 146 13.61 -11.69 29.56
N ALA A 147 12.75 -12.34 30.34
CA ALA A 147 12.77 -13.80 30.44
C ALA A 147 12.33 -14.42 29.08
N GLU A 148 12.89 -15.58 28.73
CA GLU A 148 12.60 -16.21 27.43
C GLU A 148 11.10 -16.47 27.22
N HIS A 149 10.41 -16.99 28.25
CA HIS A 149 8.98 -17.28 28.18
C HIS A 149 8.16 -16.00 27.92
N ASP A 150 8.53 -14.88 28.53
CA ASP A 150 7.89 -13.58 28.30
C ASP A 150 8.18 -13.06 26.89
N ALA A 151 9.41 -13.22 26.39
CA ALA A 151 9.77 -12.82 25.04
C ALA A 151 8.93 -13.57 24.00
N ARG A 152 8.82 -14.90 24.11
CA ARG A 152 8.01 -15.74 23.22
C ARG A 152 6.52 -15.40 23.33
N ALA A 153 5.99 -15.20 24.54
CA ALA A 153 4.60 -14.82 24.73
C ALA A 153 4.26 -13.48 24.06
N ARG A 154 5.16 -12.50 24.12
CA ARG A 154 4.98 -11.20 23.43
C ARG A 154 5.05 -11.32 21.92
N ILE A 155 5.95 -12.14 21.38
CA ILE A 155 6.04 -12.39 19.94
C ILE A 155 4.74 -13.04 19.43
N ALA A 156 4.25 -14.05 20.14
CA ALA A 156 3.03 -14.77 19.76
C ALA A 156 1.74 -13.92 19.85
N ALA A 157 1.75 -12.84 20.63
CA ALA A 157 0.61 -11.93 20.76
C ALA A 157 0.52 -10.88 19.63
N GLN A 158 1.54 -10.77 18.78
CA GLN A 158 1.58 -9.84 17.63
C GLN A 158 1.06 -10.52 16.35
N ALA A 159 0.92 -9.75 15.27
CA ALA A 159 0.62 -10.28 13.95
C ALA A 159 1.59 -11.42 13.56
N THR A 160 1.15 -12.35 12.72
CA THR A 160 2.02 -13.39 12.15
C THR A 160 2.95 -12.80 11.09
N ASP A 161 4.01 -13.53 10.73
CA ASP A 161 4.90 -13.12 9.64
C ASP A 161 4.17 -13.08 8.30
N GLU A 162 3.20 -13.97 8.09
CA GLU A 162 2.33 -13.96 6.91
C GLU A 162 1.51 -12.67 6.83
N GLN A 163 0.84 -12.28 7.92
CA GLN A 163 0.08 -11.02 7.98
C GLN A 163 0.98 -9.80 7.74
N ARG A 164 2.19 -9.80 8.31
CA ARG A 164 3.21 -8.77 8.05
C ARG A 164 3.62 -8.75 6.57
N ARG A 165 3.85 -9.90 5.97
CA ARG A 165 4.27 -10.04 4.57
C ARG A 165 3.19 -9.54 3.62
N GLU A 166 1.92 -9.84 3.91
CA GLU A 166 0.79 -9.32 3.13
C GLU A 166 0.68 -7.79 3.19
N ALA A 167 1.07 -7.18 4.30
CA ALA A 167 1.09 -5.73 4.48
C ALA A 167 2.33 -5.02 3.94
N ALA A 168 3.44 -5.74 3.68
CA ALA A 168 4.73 -5.16 3.33
C ALA A 168 4.84 -4.77 1.85
N ASP A 169 5.10 -3.49 1.58
CA ASP A 169 5.57 -3.04 0.25
C ASP A 169 7.10 -3.18 0.12
N VAL A 170 7.79 -3.16 1.26
CA VAL A 170 9.22 -3.42 1.41
C VAL A 170 9.41 -4.32 2.62
N TRP A 171 10.15 -5.41 2.42
CA TRP A 171 10.57 -6.31 3.49
C TRP A 171 12.07 -6.15 3.70
N LEU A 172 12.46 -5.73 4.90
CA LEU A 172 13.85 -5.63 5.31
C LEU A 172 14.17 -6.81 6.24
N ASP A 173 15.00 -7.72 5.76
CA ASP A 173 15.49 -8.85 6.54
C ASP A 173 16.67 -8.43 7.43
N ASN A 174 16.51 -8.62 8.75
CA ASN A 174 17.51 -8.37 9.77
C ASN A 174 17.92 -9.67 10.49
N ALA A 175 17.97 -10.78 9.76
CA ALA A 175 18.61 -12.02 10.19
C ALA A 175 20.16 -11.93 10.15
N GLY A 176 20.71 -11.09 9.26
CA GLY A 176 22.14 -10.89 9.05
C GLY A 176 22.81 -9.90 10.01
N SER A 177 23.88 -9.25 9.53
CA SER A 177 24.58 -8.21 10.29
C SER A 177 23.79 -6.89 10.28
N VAL A 178 24.10 -6.01 11.24
CA VAL A 178 23.50 -4.67 11.26
C VAL A 178 23.94 -3.88 10.04
N GLU A 179 25.18 -4.07 9.58
CA GLU A 179 25.75 -3.44 8.40
C GLU A 179 24.99 -3.81 7.12
N ASP A 180 24.59 -5.07 6.96
CA ASP A 180 23.77 -5.51 5.83
C ASP A 180 22.41 -4.80 5.84
N LEU A 181 21.75 -4.76 7.01
CA LEU A 181 20.48 -4.05 7.16
C LEU A 181 20.62 -2.57 6.82
N LEU A 182 21.66 -1.89 7.33
CA LEU A 182 21.90 -0.47 7.04
C LEU A 182 22.15 -0.24 5.55
N THR A 183 22.86 -1.15 4.88
CA THR A 183 23.07 -1.09 3.42
C THR A 183 21.73 -1.18 2.68
N SER A 184 20.86 -2.13 3.04
CA SER A 184 19.52 -2.23 2.44
C SER A 184 18.65 -0.99 2.70
N VAL A 185 18.77 -0.36 3.86
CA VAL A 185 18.07 0.91 4.16
C VAL A 185 18.60 2.06 3.29
N ASP A 186 19.91 2.15 3.10
CA ASP A 186 20.54 3.18 2.27
C ASP A 186 20.14 3.04 0.79
N GLU A 187 20.10 1.80 0.29
CA GLU A 187 19.61 1.49 -1.06
C GLU A 187 18.13 1.82 -1.22
N LEU A 188 17.29 1.40 -0.26
CA LEU A 188 15.87 1.72 -0.25
C LEU A 188 15.62 3.23 -0.27
N TRP A 189 16.38 3.97 0.53
CA TRP A 189 16.30 5.43 0.59
C TRP A 189 16.64 6.07 -0.77
N ARG A 190 17.82 5.74 -1.32
CA ARG A 190 18.36 6.33 -2.55
C ARG A 190 17.52 5.96 -3.78
N ASP A 191 17.16 4.69 -3.91
CA ASP A 191 16.66 4.14 -5.17
C ASP A 191 15.12 4.12 -5.23
N ARG A 192 14.43 4.19 -4.08
CA ARG A 192 12.96 4.16 -4.01
C ARG A 192 12.34 5.35 -3.28
N LEU A 193 12.71 5.61 -2.02
CA LEU A 193 12.01 6.64 -1.23
C LEU A 193 12.24 8.07 -1.75
N VAL A 194 13.47 8.43 -2.09
CA VAL A 194 13.79 9.76 -2.62
C VAL A 194 13.12 10.00 -3.98
N PRO A 195 13.25 9.11 -4.99
CA PRO A 195 12.54 9.32 -6.26
C PRO A 195 11.01 9.27 -6.10
N PHE A 196 10.47 8.45 -5.20
CA PHE A 196 9.03 8.40 -4.93
C PHE A 196 8.53 9.71 -4.32
N GLU A 197 9.23 10.28 -3.35
CA GLU A 197 8.91 11.62 -2.81
C GLU A 197 8.89 12.67 -3.92
N GLN A 198 9.94 12.70 -4.76
CA GLN A 198 10.05 13.67 -5.84
C GLN A 198 8.89 13.53 -6.83
N ASN A 199 8.56 12.30 -7.22
CA ASN A 199 7.43 12.00 -8.09
C ASN A 199 6.11 12.46 -7.46
N MET A 200 5.89 12.19 -6.17
CA MET A 200 4.71 12.64 -5.43
C MET A 200 4.59 14.15 -5.39
N ARG A 201 5.66 14.85 -5.02
CA ARG A 201 5.71 16.31 -4.90
C ARG A 201 5.47 17.00 -6.24
N HIS A 202 5.93 16.40 -7.33
CA HIS A 202 5.77 16.95 -8.68
C HIS A 202 4.56 16.38 -9.44
N ARG A 203 3.72 15.55 -8.80
CA ARG A 203 2.57 14.87 -9.42
C ARG A 203 2.95 14.10 -10.69
N ARG A 204 4.05 13.36 -10.64
CA ARG A 204 4.58 12.56 -11.75
C ARG A 204 4.46 11.07 -11.46
N ARG A 205 4.11 10.29 -12.48
CA ARG A 205 4.24 8.84 -12.41
C ARG A 205 5.71 8.43 -12.39
N ALA A 206 6.00 7.23 -11.90
CA ALA A 206 7.29 6.59 -12.08
C ALA A 206 7.64 6.49 -13.57
N GLN A 207 8.93 6.59 -13.90
CA GLN A 207 9.37 6.51 -15.29
C GLN A 207 8.90 5.18 -15.90
N PRO A 208 8.30 5.20 -17.11
CA PRO A 208 8.03 3.97 -17.84
C PRO A 208 9.30 3.13 -17.99
N MET A 209 9.13 1.81 -17.98
CA MET A 209 10.21 0.87 -18.30
C MET A 209 9.98 0.31 -19.71
N PRO A 210 11.01 -0.25 -20.37
CA PRO A 210 10.82 -1.06 -21.56
C PRO A 210 9.87 -2.25 -21.28
N PRO A 211 9.16 -2.77 -22.30
CA PRO A 211 8.17 -3.83 -22.16
C PRO A 211 8.81 -5.22 -21.92
N LYS A 212 9.57 -5.36 -20.84
CA LYS A 212 10.18 -6.63 -20.45
C LYS A 212 9.13 -7.56 -19.84
N LEU A 213 8.97 -8.72 -20.46
CA LEU A 213 8.15 -9.80 -19.91
C LEU A 213 8.93 -10.56 -18.83
N VAL A 214 8.26 -10.82 -17.72
CA VAL A 214 8.76 -11.63 -16.60
C VAL A 214 7.81 -12.79 -16.33
N ASP A 215 8.37 -13.86 -15.77
CA ASP A 215 7.57 -14.97 -15.27
C ASP A 215 6.60 -14.50 -14.19
N ARG A 216 5.55 -15.30 -13.96
CA ARG A 216 4.52 -14.97 -12.99
C ARG A 216 5.14 -14.80 -11.61
N ASP A 217 5.01 -13.60 -11.04
CA ASP A 217 5.31 -13.35 -9.64
C ASP A 217 4.12 -13.81 -8.77
N PRO A 218 4.31 -14.76 -7.83
CA PRO A 218 3.25 -15.15 -6.89
C PRO A 218 2.75 -13.98 -6.02
N GLU A 219 3.57 -12.94 -5.82
CA GLU A 219 3.26 -11.80 -4.95
C GLU A 219 2.33 -10.76 -5.61
N TRP A 220 2.12 -10.79 -6.93
CA TRP A 220 1.29 -9.80 -7.62
C TRP A 220 -0.12 -9.67 -7.05
N ALA A 221 -0.73 -10.79 -6.63
CA ALA A 221 -2.05 -10.76 -6.03
C ALA A 221 -2.05 -10.02 -4.67
N ALA A 222 -1.04 -10.24 -3.83
CA ALA A 222 -0.91 -9.56 -2.54
C ALA A 222 -0.58 -8.07 -2.73
N GLN A 223 0.32 -7.75 -3.67
CA GLN A 223 0.64 -6.38 -4.06
C GLN A 223 -0.62 -5.64 -4.56
N ALA A 224 -1.43 -6.26 -5.42
CA ALA A 224 -2.67 -5.68 -5.91
C ALA A 224 -3.68 -5.45 -4.78
N ARG A 225 -3.84 -6.38 -3.83
CA ARG A 225 -4.72 -6.19 -2.65
C ARG A 225 -4.33 -4.95 -1.84
N ARG A 226 -3.03 -4.72 -1.60
CA ARG A 226 -2.55 -3.51 -0.90
C ARG A 226 -2.88 -2.22 -1.65
N LEU A 227 -2.66 -2.24 -2.97
CA LEU A 227 -2.95 -1.08 -3.83
C LEU A 227 -4.46 -0.81 -3.90
N ILE A 228 -5.29 -1.84 -4.03
CA ILE A 228 -6.75 -1.76 -4.01
C ILE A 228 -7.23 -1.07 -2.73
N ALA A 229 -6.81 -1.55 -1.55
CA ALA A 229 -7.23 -0.97 -0.28
C ALA A 229 -6.87 0.52 -0.17
N ARG A 230 -5.70 0.91 -0.71
CA ARG A 230 -5.25 2.31 -0.76
C ARG A 230 -6.11 3.17 -1.70
N VAL A 231 -6.42 2.65 -2.89
CA VAL A 231 -7.28 3.33 -3.87
C VAL A 231 -8.70 3.47 -3.35
N GLU A 232 -9.29 2.42 -2.76
CA GLU A 232 -10.61 2.46 -2.14
C GLU A 232 -10.69 3.52 -1.05
N ARG A 233 -9.67 3.57 -0.18
CA ARG A 233 -9.57 4.59 0.88
C ARG A 233 -9.51 6.00 0.29
N ALA A 234 -8.72 6.20 -0.77
CA ALA A 234 -8.58 7.51 -1.42
C ALA A 234 -9.85 7.94 -2.15
N ALA A 235 -10.56 6.99 -2.77
CA ALA A 235 -11.77 7.27 -3.54
C ALA A 235 -13.02 7.43 -2.67
N GLY A 236 -13.06 6.82 -1.48
CA GLY A 236 -14.18 6.89 -0.55
C GLY A 236 -15.49 6.47 -1.23
N GLN A 237 -16.57 7.21 -0.99
CA GLN A 237 -17.90 6.87 -1.51
C GLN A 237 -18.06 6.98 -3.03
N ARG A 238 -17.07 7.54 -3.73
CA ARG A 238 -17.06 7.60 -5.21
C ARG A 238 -16.65 6.28 -5.85
N ALA A 239 -15.91 5.44 -5.13
CA ALA A 239 -15.64 4.09 -5.59
C ALA A 239 -16.91 3.23 -5.50
N VAL A 240 -17.27 2.61 -6.61
CA VAL A 240 -18.23 1.50 -6.62
C VAL A 240 -17.51 0.20 -6.24
N ARG A 241 -16.35 -0.05 -6.85
CA ARG A 241 -15.44 -1.17 -6.59
C ARG A 241 -14.06 -0.90 -7.20
N VAL A 242 -13.04 -1.62 -6.74
CA VAL A 242 -11.70 -1.62 -7.34
C VAL A 242 -11.24 -3.05 -7.60
N ASP A 243 -10.77 -3.32 -8.82
CA ASP A 243 -10.45 -4.67 -9.28
C ASP A 243 -9.01 -4.77 -9.79
N HIS A 244 -8.37 -5.91 -9.52
CA HIS A 244 -7.11 -6.29 -10.16
C HIS A 244 -7.41 -6.86 -11.54
N VAL A 245 -7.05 -6.11 -12.58
CA VAL A 245 -7.30 -6.46 -13.99
C VAL A 245 -5.99 -6.67 -14.74
N GLY A 246 -6.07 -6.79 -16.06
CA GLY A 246 -4.88 -6.94 -16.91
C GLY A 246 -4.16 -8.27 -16.70
N SER A 247 -2.93 -8.34 -17.23
CA SER A 247 -2.21 -9.63 -17.32
C SER A 247 -1.70 -10.15 -15.98
N THR A 248 -1.35 -9.27 -15.04
CA THR A 248 -0.82 -9.68 -13.72
C THR A 248 -1.90 -10.31 -12.83
N SER A 249 -3.18 -10.17 -13.20
CA SER A 249 -4.32 -10.82 -12.54
C SER A 249 -4.59 -12.24 -13.07
N VAL A 250 -3.91 -12.66 -14.15
CA VAL A 250 -4.10 -13.93 -14.85
C VAL A 250 -2.82 -14.76 -14.72
N PRO A 251 -2.87 -16.11 -14.65
CA PRO A 251 -1.67 -16.93 -14.56
C PRO A 251 -0.87 -17.00 -15.88
N ILE A 252 -0.29 -15.88 -16.31
CA ILE A 252 0.55 -15.74 -17.51
C ILE A 252 1.81 -14.92 -17.24
N THR A 253 2.84 -15.11 -18.09
CA THR A 253 3.97 -14.19 -18.21
C THR A 253 3.46 -12.79 -18.60
N ALA A 254 3.98 -11.76 -17.94
CA ALA A 254 3.52 -10.39 -18.12
C ALA A 254 4.63 -9.37 -17.91
N LYS A 255 4.35 -8.12 -18.30
CA LYS A 255 5.14 -6.99 -17.80
C LYS A 255 4.88 -6.85 -16.32
N ASP A 256 5.89 -6.50 -15.55
CA ASP A 256 5.76 -6.25 -14.11
C ASP A 256 5.09 -4.88 -13.85
N VAL A 257 3.83 -4.77 -14.27
CA VAL A 257 2.96 -3.62 -14.08
C VAL A 257 1.59 -4.13 -13.64
N ILE A 258 1.13 -3.68 -12.48
CA ILE A 258 -0.20 -4.03 -11.99
C ILE A 258 -1.22 -3.10 -12.65
N ASP A 259 -2.23 -3.66 -13.30
CA ASP A 259 -3.35 -2.88 -13.82
C ASP A 259 -4.53 -2.98 -12.84
N LEU A 260 -5.03 -1.84 -12.39
CA LEU A 260 -6.22 -1.73 -11.55
C LEU A 260 -7.34 -1.03 -12.30
N GLN A 261 -8.57 -1.43 -12.03
CA GLN A 261 -9.77 -0.71 -12.45
C GLN A 261 -10.51 -0.17 -11.23
N LEU A 262 -10.62 1.15 -11.11
CA LEU A 262 -11.56 1.82 -10.21
C LEU A 262 -12.87 2.10 -10.97
N THR A 263 -13.96 1.48 -10.53
CA THR A 263 -15.29 1.71 -11.08
C THR A 263 -15.94 2.90 -10.38
N VAL A 264 -16.45 3.85 -11.17
CA VAL A 264 -17.20 5.03 -10.70
C VAL A 264 -18.56 5.12 -11.40
N ARG A 265 -19.46 5.96 -10.91
CA ARG A 265 -20.80 6.13 -11.49
C ARG A 265 -20.83 7.11 -12.66
N THR A 266 -19.91 8.07 -12.69
CA THR A 266 -19.86 9.12 -13.71
C THR A 266 -18.43 9.53 -14.03
N LEU A 267 -18.19 10.12 -15.21
CA LEU A 267 -16.89 10.74 -15.51
C LEU A 267 -16.59 11.95 -14.61
N ALA A 268 -17.61 12.66 -14.14
CA ALA A 268 -17.43 13.73 -13.17
C ALA A 268 -16.88 13.22 -11.83
N ASP A 269 -17.29 12.03 -11.40
CA ASP A 269 -16.68 11.37 -10.24
C ASP A 269 -15.22 11.01 -10.50
N ALA A 270 -14.89 10.52 -11.71
CA ALA A 270 -13.50 10.26 -12.10
C ALA A 270 -12.65 11.54 -12.06
N ASP A 271 -13.16 12.66 -12.59
CA ASP A 271 -12.49 13.95 -12.56
C ASP A 271 -12.29 14.47 -11.12
N ALA A 272 -13.30 14.31 -10.25
CA ALA A 272 -13.22 14.70 -8.84
C ALA A 272 -12.21 13.86 -8.03
N LEU A 273 -11.78 12.71 -8.56
CA LEU A 273 -10.78 11.84 -7.95
C LEU A 273 -9.33 12.16 -8.35
N ALA A 274 -9.12 13.14 -9.24
CA ALA A 274 -7.79 13.56 -9.69
C ALA A 274 -6.83 13.84 -8.52
N GLU A 275 -7.19 14.76 -7.63
CA GLU A 275 -6.36 15.12 -6.47
C GLU A 275 -6.32 14.02 -5.39
N PRO A 276 -7.44 13.43 -4.94
CA PRO A 276 -7.40 12.35 -3.94
C PRO A 276 -6.52 11.15 -4.34
N LEU A 277 -6.57 10.72 -5.60
CA LEU A 277 -5.72 9.64 -6.09
C LEU A 277 -4.26 10.07 -6.23
N SER A 278 -4.02 11.31 -6.65
CA SER A 278 -2.66 11.89 -6.69
C SER A 278 -2.04 11.96 -5.30
N ASP A 279 -2.81 12.36 -4.28
CA ASP A 279 -2.42 12.35 -2.87
C ASP A 279 -2.18 10.95 -2.31
N ALA A 280 -2.75 9.92 -2.95
CA ALA A 280 -2.60 8.54 -2.56
C ALA A 280 -1.45 7.80 -3.27
N GLY A 281 -0.72 8.46 -4.19
CA GLY A 281 0.36 7.82 -4.93
C GLY A 281 0.13 7.65 -6.43
N PHE A 282 -1.01 8.09 -6.95
CA PHE A 282 -1.45 7.81 -8.32
C PHE A 282 -1.77 9.10 -9.08
N PRO A 283 -0.77 9.90 -9.48
CA PRO A 283 -0.99 11.07 -10.31
C PRO A 283 -1.67 10.73 -11.64
N VAL A 284 -2.42 11.72 -12.15
CA VAL A 284 -3.09 11.64 -13.46
C VAL A 284 -2.05 11.46 -14.57
N VAL A 285 -2.40 10.67 -15.59
CA VAL A 285 -1.67 10.55 -16.84
C VAL A 285 -2.38 11.41 -17.90
N PRO A 286 -1.82 12.59 -18.27
CA PRO A 286 -2.46 13.48 -19.23
C PRO A 286 -2.58 12.83 -20.61
N GLY A 287 -3.68 13.10 -21.31
CA GLY A 287 -3.91 12.64 -22.69
C GLY A 287 -4.37 11.19 -22.84
N SER A 288 -4.50 10.43 -21.74
CA SER A 288 -5.00 9.05 -21.74
C SER A 288 -6.45 8.97 -21.24
N ASP A 289 -7.36 9.65 -21.94
CA ASP A 289 -8.76 9.81 -21.57
C ASP A 289 -9.73 8.84 -22.27
N HIS A 290 -9.24 8.02 -23.21
CA HIS A 290 -10.04 7.00 -23.90
C HIS A 290 -9.25 5.69 -24.04
N ASP A 291 -9.96 4.57 -24.09
CA ASP A 291 -9.48 3.30 -24.63
C ASP A 291 -9.81 3.21 -26.14
N HIS A 292 -9.24 2.23 -26.85
CA HIS A 292 -9.57 1.99 -28.25
C HIS A 292 -11.03 1.55 -28.42
N SER A 293 -11.75 2.14 -29.37
CA SER A 293 -13.09 1.70 -29.72
C SER A 293 -13.06 0.41 -30.55
N HIS A 294 -14.11 -0.41 -30.39
CA HIS A 294 -14.26 -1.68 -31.09
C HIS A 294 -15.63 -1.78 -31.76
N ASP A 295 -15.75 -2.58 -32.82
CA ASP A 295 -16.94 -2.66 -33.67
C ASP A 295 -18.26 -2.98 -32.93
N PHE A 296 -18.19 -3.68 -31.79
CA PHE A 296 -19.37 -4.01 -30.97
C PHE A 296 -19.87 -2.84 -30.10
N ALA A 297 -19.08 -1.78 -29.96
CA ALA A 297 -19.39 -0.55 -29.23
C ALA A 297 -18.59 0.61 -29.87
N PRO A 298 -18.97 1.07 -31.07
CA PRO A 298 -18.18 2.03 -31.83
C PRO A 298 -18.23 3.46 -31.27
N GLU A 299 -19.19 3.76 -30.39
CA GLU A 299 -19.36 5.09 -29.80
C GLU A 299 -18.19 5.43 -28.86
N PRO A 300 -17.41 6.51 -29.12
CA PRO A 300 -16.25 6.87 -28.31
C PRO A 300 -16.57 7.06 -26.82
N GLU A 301 -17.79 7.50 -26.50
CA GLU A 301 -18.24 7.71 -25.12
C GLU A 301 -18.25 6.41 -24.29
N GLN A 302 -18.40 5.25 -24.94
CA GLN A 302 -18.31 3.92 -24.30
C GLN A 302 -16.89 3.58 -23.84
N TRP A 303 -15.90 4.32 -24.33
CA TRP A 303 -14.48 4.10 -24.08
C TRP A 303 -13.80 5.23 -23.30
N ALA A 304 -14.56 6.25 -22.92
CA ALA A 304 -14.07 7.33 -22.08
C ALA A 304 -13.66 6.84 -20.68
N LYS A 305 -12.50 7.30 -20.21
CA LYS A 305 -11.90 6.95 -18.92
C LYS A 305 -11.05 8.10 -18.37
N ARG A 306 -10.46 7.87 -17.19
CA ARG A 306 -9.23 8.55 -16.76
C ARG A 306 -8.16 7.51 -16.48
N LEU A 307 -6.91 7.86 -16.74
CA LEU A 307 -5.77 7.05 -16.38
C LEU A 307 -4.94 7.77 -15.33
N HIS A 308 -4.58 7.02 -14.30
CA HIS A 308 -3.60 7.39 -13.30
C HIS A 308 -2.48 6.34 -13.29
N ALA A 309 -1.31 6.68 -12.77
CA ALA A 309 -0.22 5.72 -12.65
C ALA A 309 0.56 5.94 -11.36
N ALA A 310 1.13 4.87 -10.79
CA ALA A 310 1.89 4.98 -9.55
C ALA A 310 3.11 5.89 -9.69
N ALA A 311 3.35 6.71 -8.67
CA ALA A 311 4.56 7.52 -8.50
C ALA A 311 5.74 6.72 -7.92
N ASP A 312 5.49 5.53 -7.36
CA ASP A 312 6.50 4.64 -6.77
C ASP A 312 7.34 3.93 -7.85
N PRO A 313 8.67 4.17 -7.92
CA PRO A 313 9.52 3.49 -8.89
C PRO A 313 9.73 2.00 -8.59
N GLY A 314 9.45 1.53 -7.37
CA GLY A 314 9.54 0.11 -7.02
C GLY A 314 8.28 -0.69 -7.33
N ARG A 315 7.16 -0.02 -7.66
CA ARG A 315 5.92 -0.70 -8.05
C ARG A 315 5.12 0.08 -9.08
N HIS A 316 5.27 -0.34 -10.33
CA HIS A 316 4.52 0.23 -11.44
C HIS A 316 3.06 -0.24 -11.41
N VAL A 317 2.16 0.74 -11.53
CA VAL A 317 0.72 0.52 -11.53
C VAL A 317 0.08 1.42 -12.57
N ASN A 318 -0.83 0.88 -13.36
CA ASN A 318 -1.82 1.65 -14.11
C ASN A 318 -3.15 1.57 -13.37
N LEU A 319 -3.74 2.72 -13.05
CA LEU A 319 -5.04 2.82 -12.41
C LEU A 319 -6.02 3.44 -13.40
N HIS A 320 -6.85 2.60 -13.99
CA HIS A 320 -7.91 3.01 -14.90
C HIS A 320 -9.16 3.35 -14.11
N VAL A 321 -9.71 4.54 -14.32
CA VAL A 321 -10.98 4.96 -13.73
C VAL A 321 -12.04 4.93 -14.83
N ARG A 322 -13.01 4.01 -14.71
CA ARG A 322 -14.02 3.76 -15.74
C ARG A 322 -15.43 3.83 -15.16
N VAL A 323 -16.38 4.25 -16.00
CA VAL A 323 -17.78 4.40 -15.62
C VAL A 323 -18.50 3.06 -15.69
N GLU A 324 -19.22 2.71 -14.64
CA GLU A 324 -20.06 1.51 -14.58
C GLU A 324 -21.03 1.45 -15.77
N GLY A 325 -21.14 0.28 -16.39
CA GLY A 325 -22.02 0.04 -17.53
C GLY A 325 -21.41 0.37 -18.90
N THR A 326 -20.25 1.02 -18.99
CA THR A 326 -19.62 1.28 -20.30
C THR A 326 -18.87 0.07 -20.85
N ALA A 327 -18.62 0.06 -22.17
CA ALA A 327 -17.86 -1.01 -22.82
C ALA A 327 -16.45 -1.17 -22.24
N ALA A 328 -15.72 -0.07 -22.04
CA ALA A 328 -14.37 -0.11 -21.48
C ALA A 328 -14.34 -0.71 -20.06
N TRP A 329 -15.32 -0.34 -19.21
CA TRP A 329 -15.47 -0.90 -17.87
C TRP A 329 -15.72 -2.42 -17.93
N ARG A 330 -16.67 -2.85 -18.75
CA ARG A 330 -17.06 -4.26 -18.86
C ARG A 330 -15.93 -5.13 -19.39
N VAL A 331 -15.27 -4.69 -20.47
CA VAL A 331 -14.20 -5.45 -21.13
C VAL A 331 -13.00 -5.68 -20.21
N ALA A 332 -12.62 -4.69 -19.41
CA ALA A 332 -11.49 -4.82 -18.50
C ALA A 332 -11.72 -5.86 -17.37
N LEU A 333 -12.98 -6.10 -16.97
CA LEU A 333 -13.36 -7.14 -16.02
C LEU A 333 -13.54 -8.50 -16.70
N LEU A 334 -14.22 -8.51 -17.85
CA LEU A 334 -14.49 -9.71 -18.64
C LEU A 334 -13.21 -10.40 -19.10
N PHE A 335 -12.24 -9.62 -19.59
CA PHE A 335 -11.08 -10.16 -20.27
C PHE A 335 -10.22 -11.07 -19.37
N PRO A 336 -9.83 -10.68 -18.14
CA PRO A 336 -9.17 -11.59 -17.21
C PRO A 336 -9.96 -12.86 -16.89
N ASP A 337 -11.26 -12.76 -16.67
CA ASP A 337 -12.12 -13.91 -16.35
C ASP A 337 -12.19 -14.91 -17.49
N TRP A 338 -12.38 -14.42 -18.71
CA TRP A 338 -12.33 -15.24 -19.92
C TRP A 338 -10.98 -15.94 -20.08
N LEU A 339 -9.86 -15.24 -19.90
CA LEU A 339 -8.52 -15.85 -19.99
C LEU A 339 -8.22 -16.88 -18.89
N ARG A 340 -8.84 -16.75 -17.72
CA ARG A 340 -8.75 -17.79 -16.67
C ARG A 340 -9.54 -19.03 -17.08
N ALA A 341 -10.70 -18.85 -17.69
CA ALA A 341 -11.60 -19.93 -18.11
C ALA A 341 -11.19 -20.63 -19.41
N ASP A 342 -10.47 -19.96 -20.31
CA ASP A 342 -10.07 -20.48 -21.64
C ASP A 342 -8.54 -20.58 -21.76
N PRO A 343 -7.95 -21.78 -21.57
CA PRO A 343 -6.52 -21.99 -21.73
C PRO A 343 -5.97 -21.66 -23.11
N GLN A 344 -6.74 -21.91 -24.18
CA GLN A 344 -6.29 -21.65 -25.55
C GLN A 344 -6.20 -20.15 -25.80
N ALA A 345 -7.23 -19.39 -25.40
CA ALA A 345 -7.20 -17.93 -25.49
C ALA A 345 -6.01 -17.32 -24.74
N ARG A 346 -5.67 -17.91 -23.59
CA ARG A 346 -4.53 -17.51 -22.77
C ARG A 346 -3.19 -17.77 -23.48
N GLU A 347 -3.04 -18.91 -24.14
CA GLU A 347 -1.85 -19.22 -24.95
C GLU A 347 -1.72 -18.31 -26.17
N ASP A 348 -2.82 -18.08 -26.91
CA ASP A 348 -2.86 -17.18 -28.07
C ASP A 348 -2.46 -15.75 -27.69
N TYR A 349 -2.98 -15.26 -26.55
CA TYR A 349 -2.65 -13.94 -26.04
C TYR A 349 -1.17 -13.84 -25.63
N LEU A 350 -0.63 -14.88 -24.97
CA LEU A 350 0.78 -14.91 -24.58
C LEU A 350 1.71 -14.90 -25.80
N ALA A 351 1.37 -15.61 -26.88
CA ALA A 351 2.13 -15.58 -28.12
C ALA A 351 2.18 -14.16 -28.71
N THR A 352 1.03 -13.48 -28.76
CA THR A 352 0.92 -12.08 -29.22
C THR A 352 1.77 -11.14 -28.35
N LYS A 353 1.73 -11.33 -27.03
CA LYS A 353 2.55 -10.52 -26.11
C LYS A 353 4.04 -10.69 -26.32
N ARG A 354 4.50 -11.92 -26.60
CA ARG A 354 5.92 -12.19 -26.87
C ARG A 354 6.37 -11.50 -28.15
N GLN A 355 5.59 -11.62 -29.21
CA GLN A 355 5.86 -10.93 -30.48
C GLN A 355 5.91 -9.41 -30.32
N ALA A 356 4.95 -8.82 -29.60
CA ALA A 356 4.94 -7.39 -29.33
C ALA A 356 6.13 -6.95 -28.45
N ALA A 357 6.51 -7.74 -27.44
CA ALA A 357 7.65 -7.42 -26.58
C ALA A 357 8.99 -7.49 -27.35
N GLU A 358 9.14 -8.43 -28.27
CA GLU A 358 10.31 -8.54 -29.13
C GLU A 358 10.39 -7.38 -30.13
N ALA A 359 9.27 -7.02 -30.77
CA ALA A 359 9.22 -5.93 -31.74
C ALA A 359 9.52 -4.54 -31.13
N HIS A 360 9.24 -4.38 -29.83
CA HIS A 360 9.36 -3.13 -29.09
C HIS A 360 10.38 -3.21 -27.93
N ALA A 361 11.37 -4.10 -28.04
CA ALA A 361 12.34 -4.33 -26.96
C ALA A 361 13.23 -3.11 -26.65
N ASP A 362 13.47 -2.28 -27.67
CA ASP A 362 14.31 -1.07 -27.59
C ASP A 362 13.51 0.20 -27.28
N ASP A 363 12.18 0.09 -27.16
CA ASP A 363 11.32 1.23 -26.83
C ASP A 363 11.56 1.69 -25.39
N GLN A 364 11.51 3.01 -25.18
CA GLN A 364 11.69 3.60 -23.85
C GLN A 364 10.44 3.48 -22.97
N ASP A 365 9.30 3.12 -23.57
CA ASP A 365 8.02 3.00 -22.89
C ASP A 365 7.18 1.83 -23.43
N HIS A 366 5.88 1.84 -23.12
CA HIS A 366 4.96 0.75 -23.39
C HIS A 366 3.97 1.04 -24.52
N GLU A 367 4.00 2.22 -25.15
CA GLU A 367 2.96 2.65 -26.11
C GLU A 367 2.97 1.78 -27.36
N GLY A 368 4.12 1.65 -28.04
CA GLY A 368 4.24 0.78 -29.21
C GLY A 368 3.88 -0.67 -28.92
N TYR A 369 4.33 -1.19 -27.78
CA TYR A 369 3.93 -2.52 -27.28
C TYR A 369 2.41 -2.66 -27.06
N ALA A 370 1.73 -1.61 -26.58
CA ALA A 370 0.29 -1.64 -26.37
C ALA A 370 -0.45 -1.65 -27.70
N GLU A 371 -0.09 -0.73 -28.61
CA GLU A 371 -0.66 -0.60 -29.95
C GLU A 371 -0.50 -1.88 -30.78
N ALA A 372 0.66 -2.54 -30.71
CA ALA A 372 0.93 -3.77 -31.45
C ALA A 372 -0.01 -4.93 -31.11
N LYS A 373 -0.70 -4.88 -29.96
CA LYS A 373 -1.66 -5.90 -29.54
C LYS A 373 -3.11 -5.57 -29.90
N GLU A 374 -3.42 -4.33 -30.26
CA GLU A 374 -4.79 -3.89 -30.56
C GLU A 374 -5.46 -4.73 -31.67
N PRO A 375 -4.76 -5.11 -32.77
CA PRO A 375 -5.36 -6.00 -33.77
C PRO A 375 -5.82 -7.35 -33.18
N TRP A 376 -5.08 -7.89 -32.21
CA TRP A 376 -5.47 -9.12 -31.53
C TRP A 376 -6.69 -8.91 -30.63
N PHE A 377 -6.77 -7.80 -29.91
CA PHE A 377 -7.96 -7.46 -29.10
C PHE A 377 -9.20 -7.31 -29.98
N ALA A 378 -9.11 -6.55 -31.07
CA ALA A 378 -10.21 -6.38 -32.02
C ALA A 378 -10.73 -7.72 -32.56
N ALA A 379 -9.83 -8.66 -32.87
CA ALA A 379 -10.20 -9.98 -33.37
C ALA A 379 -10.78 -10.93 -32.30
N ASN A 380 -10.42 -10.76 -31.02
CA ASN A 380 -10.69 -11.77 -29.98
C ASN A 380 -11.68 -11.33 -28.89
N LEU A 381 -11.89 -10.03 -28.66
CA LEU A 381 -12.91 -9.57 -27.72
C LEU A 381 -14.34 -10.06 -28.04
N PRO A 382 -14.76 -10.20 -29.33
CA PRO A 382 -16.03 -10.85 -29.65
C PRO A 382 -16.15 -12.30 -29.14
N ARG A 383 -15.03 -13.04 -29.05
CA ARG A 383 -15.01 -14.40 -28.44
C ARG A 383 -15.25 -14.33 -26.93
N ALA A 384 -14.64 -13.37 -26.25
CA ALA A 384 -14.86 -13.14 -24.82
C ALA A 384 -16.33 -12.78 -24.53
N MET A 385 -16.97 -11.99 -25.39
CA MET A 385 -18.40 -11.66 -25.29
C MET A 385 -19.29 -12.88 -25.51
N THR A 386 -18.99 -13.67 -26.54
CA THR A 386 -19.70 -14.94 -26.79
C THR A 386 -19.59 -15.89 -25.58
N TRP A 387 -18.41 -15.97 -24.96
CA TRP A 387 -18.21 -16.73 -23.74
C TRP A 387 -19.03 -16.17 -22.56
N ALA A 388 -19.07 -14.85 -22.41
CA ALA A 388 -19.86 -14.21 -21.36
C ALA A 388 -21.35 -14.53 -21.48
N ASP A 389 -21.90 -14.44 -22.70
CA ASP A 389 -23.30 -14.73 -22.96
C ASP A 389 -23.63 -16.21 -22.72
N ALA A 390 -22.76 -17.11 -23.18
CA ALA A 390 -22.93 -18.56 -23.02
C ALA A 390 -22.83 -19.02 -21.56
N THR A 391 -22.11 -18.29 -20.71
CA THR A 391 -21.91 -18.62 -19.30
C THR A 391 -22.78 -17.79 -18.36
N HIS A 392 -23.57 -16.86 -18.89
CA HIS A 392 -24.29 -15.85 -18.12
C HIS A 392 -23.38 -15.05 -17.18
N TRP A 393 -22.16 -14.77 -17.63
CA TRP A 393 -21.17 -14.04 -16.85
C TRP A 393 -21.66 -12.62 -16.53
N THR A 394 -21.49 -12.24 -15.27
CA THR A 394 -21.72 -10.89 -14.75
C THR A 394 -20.48 -10.43 -13.99
N PRO A 395 -20.05 -9.16 -14.15
CA PRO A 395 -18.85 -8.64 -13.49
C PRO A 395 -18.93 -8.57 -11.96
#